data_AF-A0A963M920-F1
#
_entry.id   AF-A0A963M920-F1
#
_cell.length_a   1.000
_cell.length_b   1.000
_cell.length_c   1.000
_cell.angle_alpha   90.00
_cell.angle_beta   90.00
_cell.angle_gamma   90.00
#
_symmetry.space_group_name_H-M   'P 1'
#
loop_
_entity.id
_entity.type
_entity.pdbx_description
1 polymer ?
#
loop_
_entity_poly.entity_id
_entity_poly.type
_entity_poly.pdbx_seq_one_letter_code
_entity_poly.pdbx_strand_id
1 'polypeptide(L)'
;LAIFAAAGLLGGSGFLAVYLFGLILANRAVDAVAPILIVMDGYAWLAQAGMFLLLGLLVTPSTMLDYTVPGLAVAATLILVARPLAVWMCLWPFRFTRNETWYIAWVGLRGAVPIVLALFPLMAGTPQAAELFNIAFLVVVASLLLQGSTIGWMARRL
;
A
#
# COMPACT_ATOMS: atom_id res chain seq x y z
N LEU A 1 15.67 -7.36 11.68
CA LEU A 1 15.45 -6.55 12.90
C LEU A 1 16.62 -5.60 13.20
N ALA A 2 17.87 -6.09 13.25
CA ALA A 2 19.04 -5.25 13.60
C ALA A 2 19.17 -3.97 12.74
N ILE A 3 19.03 -4.09 11.42
CA ILE A 3 19.10 -2.95 10.49
C ILE A 3 17.95 -1.96 10.72
N PHE A 4 16.73 -2.47 10.92
CA PHE A 4 15.56 -1.65 11.20
C PHE A 4 15.76 -0.82 12.48
N ALA A 5 16.19 -1.47 13.56
CA ALA A 5 16.41 -0.83 14.86
C ALA A 5 17.56 0.17 14.81
N ALA A 6 18.69 -0.20 14.20
CA ALA A 6 19.85 0.68 14.05
C ALA A 6 19.50 1.93 13.24
N ALA A 7 18.79 1.79 12.12
CA ALA A 7 18.34 2.94 11.34
C ALA A 7 17.35 3.82 12.12
N GLY A 8 16.42 3.21 12.86
CA GLY A 8 15.48 3.94 13.71
C GLY A 8 16.17 4.75 14.83
N LEU A 9 17.20 4.18 15.48
CA LEU A 9 17.98 4.87 16.51
C LEU A 9 18.76 6.08 15.97
N LEU A 10 19.14 6.04 14.70
CA LEU A 10 19.81 7.15 14.00
C LEU A 10 18.82 8.19 13.44
N GLY A 11 17.51 8.03 13.68
CA GLY A 11 16.46 8.91 13.14
C GLY A 11 16.10 8.65 11.67
N GLY A 12 16.58 7.55 11.09
CA GLY A 12 16.27 7.15 9.72
C GLY A 12 15.01 6.27 9.61
N SER A 13 14.53 6.06 8.37
CA SER A 13 13.42 5.13 8.10
C SER A 13 13.90 3.69 8.13
N GLY A 14 13.54 2.95 9.18
CA GLY A 14 13.85 1.52 9.30
C GLY A 14 13.28 0.68 8.15
N PHE A 15 12.10 1.03 7.62
CA PHE A 15 11.50 0.36 6.46
C PHE A 15 12.35 0.53 5.20
N LEU A 16 12.82 1.74 4.94
CA LEU A 16 13.69 2.02 3.79
C LEU A 16 15.05 1.33 3.92
N ALA A 17 15.63 1.33 5.13
CA ALA A 17 16.91 0.68 5.38
C ALA A 17 16.85 -0.83 5.12
N VAL A 18 15.79 -1.51 5.58
CA VAL A 18 15.59 -2.94 5.32
C VAL A 18 15.33 -3.21 3.84
N TYR A 19 14.57 -2.36 3.16
CA TYR A 19 14.34 -2.46 1.71
C TYR A 19 15.65 -2.38 0.92
N LEU A 20 16.48 -1.37 1.19
CA LEU A 20 17.77 -1.19 0.53
C LEU A 20 18.73 -2.34 0.82
N PHE A 21 18.76 -2.83 2.05
CA PHE A 21 19.56 -4.00 2.40
C PHE A 21 19.12 -5.24 1.61
N GLY A 22 17.82 -5.51 1.54
CA GLY A 22 17.27 -6.61 0.75
C GLY A 22 17.61 -6.49 -0.73
N LEU A 23 17.49 -5.29 -1.30
CA LEU A 23 17.83 -5.00 -2.70
C LEU A 23 19.31 -5.26 -3.01
N ILE A 24 20.22 -4.78 -2.15
CA ILE A 24 21.66 -4.97 -2.33
C ILE A 24 22.03 -6.45 -2.19
N LEU A 25 21.46 -7.14 -1.20
CA LEU A 25 21.73 -8.54 -0.94
C LEU A 25 21.23 -9.43 -2.08
N ALA A 26 20.01 -9.17 -2.57
CA ALA A 26 19.45 -9.85 -3.73
C ALA A 26 20.31 -9.65 -4.98
N ASN A 27 20.87 -8.46 -5.21
CA ASN A 27 21.71 -8.19 -6.39
C ASN A 27 23.13 -8.79 -6.29
N ARG A 28 23.68 -8.93 -5.08
CA ARG A 28 25.08 -9.37 -4.85
C ARG A 28 25.23 -10.87 -4.67
N ALA A 29 24.19 -11.56 -4.18
CA ALA A 29 24.27 -12.95 -3.76
C ALA A 29 22.98 -13.72 -4.10
N VAL A 30 22.48 -13.58 -5.35
CA VAL A 30 21.24 -14.20 -5.84
C VAL A 30 21.15 -15.68 -5.44
N ASP A 31 22.17 -16.49 -5.76
CA ASP A 31 22.10 -17.94 -5.58
C ASP A 31 22.04 -18.36 -4.11
N ALA A 32 22.72 -17.62 -3.22
CA ALA A 32 22.72 -17.89 -1.79
C ALA A 32 21.41 -17.46 -1.11
N VAL A 33 20.75 -16.43 -1.67
CA VAL A 33 19.61 -15.75 -1.04
C VAL A 33 18.28 -16.23 -1.63
N ALA A 34 18.27 -16.75 -2.85
CA ALA A 34 17.06 -17.24 -3.53
C ALA A 34 16.25 -18.27 -2.71
N PRO A 35 16.86 -19.30 -2.07
CA PRO A 35 16.09 -20.23 -1.24
C PRO A 35 15.48 -19.56 -0.01
N ILE A 36 16.19 -18.59 0.59
CA ILE A 36 15.74 -17.83 1.76
C ILE A 36 14.58 -16.90 1.38
N LEU A 37 14.62 -16.29 0.20
CA LEU A 37 13.57 -15.39 -0.27
C LEU A 37 12.23 -16.11 -0.39
N ILE A 38 12.20 -17.37 -0.82
CA ILE A 38 10.96 -18.17 -0.89
C ILE A 38 10.34 -18.33 0.49
N VAL A 39 11.15 -18.63 1.51
CA VAL A 39 10.67 -18.77 2.89
C VAL A 39 10.24 -17.41 3.45
N MET A 40 11.00 -16.35 3.17
CA MET A 40 10.66 -14.98 3.58
C MET A 40 9.37 -14.48 2.92
N ASP A 41 9.09 -14.86 1.68
CA ASP A 41 7.84 -14.55 0.99
C ASP A 41 6.65 -15.23 1.69
N GLY A 42 6.81 -16.49 2.11
CA GLY A 42 5.83 -17.18 2.96
C GLY A 42 5.56 -16.45 4.28
N TYR A 43 6.60 -15.99 4.97
CA TYR A 43 6.45 -15.17 6.18
C TYR A 43 5.80 -13.82 5.90
N ALA A 44 6.15 -13.16 4.80
CA ALA A 44 5.54 -11.90 4.40
C ALA A 44 4.04 -12.06 4.12
N TRP A 45 3.65 -13.15 3.44
CA TRP A 45 2.26 -13.47 3.19
C TRP A 45 1.50 -13.77 4.48
N LEU A 46 2.09 -14.56 5.39
CA LEU A 46 1.50 -14.84 6.71
C LEU A 46 1.33 -13.56 7.53
N ALA A 47 2.34 -12.71 7.57
CA ALA A 47 2.28 -11.43 8.26
C ALA A 47 1.23 -10.49 7.63
N GLN A 48 1.11 -10.47 6.31
CA GLN A 48 0.09 -9.70 5.61
C GLN A 48 -1.33 -10.22 5.91
N ALA A 49 -1.54 -11.54 5.86
CA ALA A 49 -2.82 -12.16 6.21
C ALA A 49 -3.19 -11.88 7.68
N GLY A 50 -2.24 -12.07 8.60
CA GLY A 50 -2.42 -11.76 10.02
C GLY A 50 -2.72 -10.28 10.26
N MET A 51 -2.05 -9.38 9.55
CA MET A 51 -2.31 -7.94 9.62
C MET A 51 -3.74 -7.61 9.15
N PHE A 52 -4.19 -8.13 8.00
CA PHE A 52 -5.56 -7.90 7.55
C PHE A 52 -6.60 -8.49 8.52
N LEU A 53 -6.33 -9.66 9.11
CA LEU A 53 -7.19 -10.26 10.12
C LEU A 53 -7.31 -9.36 11.36
N LEU A 54 -6.18 -8.91 11.92
CA LEU A 54 -6.16 -8.05 13.10
C LEU A 54 -6.83 -6.70 12.82
N LEU A 55 -6.61 -6.12 11.64
CA LEU A 55 -7.26 -4.88 11.25
C LEU A 55 -8.77 -5.05 11.08
N GLY A 56 -9.21 -6.16 10.48
CA GLY A 56 -10.63 -6.48 10.37
C GLY A 56 -11.30 -6.64 11.74
N LEU A 57 -10.57 -7.19 12.72
CA LEU A 57 -11.04 -7.32 14.10
C LEU A 57 -11.06 -5.97 14.85
N LEU A 58 -10.09 -5.08 14.56
CA LEU A 58 -9.98 -3.76 15.17
C LEU A 58 -11.06 -2.79 14.68
N VAL A 59 -11.50 -2.96 13.43
CA VAL A 59 -12.50 -2.10 12.79
C VAL A 59 -13.89 -2.40 13.33
N THR A 60 -14.59 -1.36 13.78
CA THR A 60 -16.00 -1.45 14.13
C THR A 60 -16.86 -1.03 12.92
N PRO A 61 -17.67 -1.94 12.32
CA PRO A 61 -18.42 -1.64 11.10
C PRO A 61 -19.46 -0.53 11.26
N SER A 62 -20.05 -0.40 12.45
CA SER A 62 -21.10 0.58 12.73
C SER A 62 -20.59 2.02 12.69
N THR A 63 -19.37 2.29 13.19
CA THR A 63 -18.77 3.62 13.14
C THR A 63 -18.18 3.96 11.79
N MET A 64 -17.90 2.97 10.93
CA MET A 64 -17.45 3.21 9.55
C MET A 64 -18.56 3.69 8.63
N LEU A 65 -19.80 3.24 8.86
CA LEU A 65 -20.93 3.53 7.98
C LEU A 65 -21.15 5.04 7.80
N ASP A 66 -21.00 5.80 8.88
CA ASP A 66 -21.12 7.26 8.87
C ASP A 66 -20.06 7.96 7.99
N TYR A 67 -18.88 7.35 7.85
CA TYR A 67 -17.77 7.87 7.02
C TYR A 67 -17.70 7.23 5.63
N THR A 68 -18.70 6.44 5.23
CA THR A 68 -18.70 5.77 3.92
C THR A 68 -18.68 6.76 2.77
N VAL A 69 -19.52 7.79 2.83
CA VAL A 69 -19.61 8.83 1.79
C VAL A 69 -18.30 9.61 1.65
N PRO A 70 -17.74 10.22 2.72
CA PRO A 70 -16.47 10.94 2.60
C PRO A 70 -15.30 10.03 2.24
N GLY A 71 -15.24 8.80 2.79
CA GLY A 71 -14.18 7.85 2.46
C GLY A 71 -14.22 7.38 1.00
N LEU A 72 -15.41 7.14 0.45
CA LEU A 72 -15.57 6.77 -0.96
C LEU A 72 -15.27 7.96 -1.89
N ALA A 73 -15.63 9.19 -1.50
CA ALA A 73 -15.27 10.39 -2.25
C ALA A 73 -13.75 10.61 -2.29
N VAL A 74 -13.05 10.41 -1.18
CA VAL A 74 -11.58 10.44 -1.12
C VAL A 74 -10.99 9.32 -1.98
N ALA A 75 -11.51 8.09 -1.87
CA ALA A 75 -11.05 6.97 -2.67
C ALA A 75 -11.18 7.26 -4.17
N ALA A 76 -12.36 7.73 -4.61
CA ALA A 76 -12.64 8.07 -5.99
C ALA A 76 -11.73 9.21 -6.49
N THR A 77 -11.56 10.27 -5.71
CA THR A 77 -10.65 11.38 -6.05
C THR A 77 -9.22 10.90 -6.19
N LEU A 78 -8.74 10.08 -5.27
CA LEU A 78 -7.39 9.56 -5.33
C LEU A 78 -7.16 8.57 -6.48
N ILE A 79 -8.19 7.80 -6.88
CA ILE A 79 -8.10 6.80 -7.96
C ILE A 79 -8.27 7.44 -9.35
N LEU A 80 -9.26 8.31 -9.52
CA LEU A 80 -9.64 8.87 -10.82
C LEU A 80 -8.90 10.17 -11.16
N VAL A 81 -8.46 10.93 -10.15
CA VAL A 81 -7.84 12.25 -10.36
C VAL A 81 -6.37 12.22 -9.96
N ALA A 82 -6.07 11.98 -8.68
CA ALA A 82 -4.71 12.11 -8.16
C ALA A 82 -3.73 11.15 -8.85
N ARG A 83 -4.14 9.89 -9.07
CA ARG A 83 -3.31 8.86 -9.68
C ARG A 83 -3.02 9.11 -11.16
N PRO A 84 -4.03 9.29 -12.04
CA PRO A 84 -3.78 9.56 -13.45
C PRO A 84 -2.95 10.82 -13.66
N LEU A 85 -3.19 11.88 -12.87
CA LEU A 85 -2.39 13.10 -12.92
C LEU A 85 -0.93 12.84 -12.52
N ALA A 86 -0.67 12.19 -11.40
CA ALA A 86 0.68 11.88 -10.96
C ALA A 86 1.43 11.01 -11.98
N VAL A 87 0.75 10.00 -12.54
CA VAL A 87 1.33 9.10 -13.53
C VAL A 87 1.59 9.81 -14.86
N TRP A 88 0.67 10.67 -15.31
CA TRP A 88 0.88 11.49 -16.51
C TRP A 88 2.03 12.46 -16.35
N MET A 89 2.14 13.14 -15.21
CA MET A 89 3.25 14.06 -14.93
C MET A 89 4.60 13.33 -14.92
N CYS A 90 4.66 12.14 -14.30
CA CYS A 90 5.89 11.35 -14.23
C CYS A 90 6.27 10.70 -15.57
N LEU A 91 5.30 10.29 -16.40
CA LEU A 91 5.53 9.61 -17.68
C LEU A 91 5.59 10.55 -18.89
N TRP A 92 5.22 11.82 -18.72
CA TRP A 92 5.34 12.86 -19.75
C TRP A 92 6.70 12.87 -20.48
N PRO A 93 7.86 12.77 -19.80
CA PRO A 93 9.15 12.77 -20.48
C PRO A 93 9.53 11.42 -21.12
N PHE A 94 8.85 10.32 -20.80
CA PHE A 94 9.27 8.96 -21.19
C PHE A 94 8.56 8.40 -22.44
N ARG A 95 7.75 9.20 -23.14
CA ARG A 95 7.10 8.86 -24.44
C ARG A 95 6.29 7.54 -24.45
N PHE A 96 5.61 7.22 -23.36
CA PHE A 96 4.68 6.08 -23.32
C PHE A 96 3.43 6.33 -24.16
N THR A 97 2.82 5.26 -24.70
CA THR A 97 1.53 5.37 -25.38
C THR A 97 0.41 5.72 -24.39
N ARG A 98 -0.66 6.32 -24.89
CA ARG A 98 -1.81 6.75 -24.07
C ARG A 98 -2.44 5.57 -23.34
N ASN A 99 -2.48 4.39 -23.97
CA ASN A 99 -3.04 3.16 -23.39
C ASN A 99 -2.16 2.61 -22.25
N GLU A 100 -0.83 2.57 -22.44
CA GLU A 100 0.12 2.15 -21.39
C GLU A 100 0.05 3.08 -20.18
N THR A 101 -0.03 4.40 -20.42
CA THR A 101 -0.10 5.40 -19.35
C THR A 101 -1.40 5.24 -18.53
N TRP A 102 -2.53 4.99 -19.18
CA TRP A 102 -3.80 4.70 -18.52
C TRP A 102 -3.78 3.37 -17.75
N TYR A 103 -3.14 2.34 -18.32
CA TYR A 103 -2.98 1.05 -17.63
C TYR A 103 -2.12 1.20 -16.37
N ILE A 104 -0.96 1.86 -16.47
CA ILE A 104 -0.07 2.12 -15.32
C ILE A 104 -0.78 2.95 -14.25
N ALA A 105 -1.58 3.94 -14.65
CA ALA A 105 -2.40 4.72 -13.74
C ALA A 105 -3.41 3.84 -12.99
N TRP A 106 -4.01 2.86 -13.67
CA TRP A 106 -5.07 2.01 -13.12
C TRP A 106 -4.58 0.86 -12.23
N VAL A 107 -3.38 0.31 -12.46
CA VAL A 107 -2.80 -0.83 -11.71
C VAL A 107 -2.34 -0.40 -10.29
N GLY A 108 -3.03 0.56 -9.69
CA GLY A 108 -2.65 1.22 -8.44
C GLY A 108 -3.10 0.55 -7.17
N LEU A 109 -2.94 -0.77 -7.07
CA LEU A 109 -3.33 -1.53 -5.88
C LEU A 109 -2.72 -0.92 -4.63
N ARG A 110 -3.58 -0.35 -3.79
CA ARG A 110 -3.21 0.07 -2.45
C ARG A 110 -3.12 -1.18 -1.58
N GLY A 111 -1.91 -1.50 -1.16
CA GLY A 111 -1.64 -2.62 -0.26
C GLY A 111 -1.97 -2.27 1.20
N ALA A 112 -1.37 -3.04 2.11
CA ALA A 112 -1.57 -2.90 3.54
C ALA A 112 -0.87 -1.66 4.15
N VAL A 113 0.16 -1.14 3.50
CA VAL A 113 1.02 -0.04 4.01
C VAL A 113 0.24 1.20 4.48
N PRO A 114 -0.73 1.77 3.73
CA PRO A 114 -1.46 2.95 4.18
C PRO A 114 -2.23 2.73 5.48
N ILE A 115 -2.72 1.50 5.72
CA ILE A 115 -3.44 1.18 6.95
C ILE A 115 -2.48 1.17 8.15
N VAL A 116 -1.27 0.59 8.00
CA VAL A 116 -0.24 0.66 9.06
C VAL A 116 0.09 2.12 9.37
N LEU A 117 0.26 2.95 8.34
CA LEU A 117 0.57 4.36 8.54
C LEU A 117 -0.55 5.10 9.26
N ALA A 118 -1.82 4.75 9.02
CA ALA A 118 -2.97 5.30 9.73
C ALA A 118 -3.09 4.82 11.20
N LEU A 119 -2.42 3.71 11.58
CA LEU A 119 -2.33 3.29 12.97
C LEU A 119 -1.39 4.18 13.79
N PHE A 120 -0.37 4.81 13.19
CA PHE A 120 0.56 5.65 13.96
C PHE A 120 -0.15 6.85 14.64
N PRO A 121 -1.00 7.64 13.95
CA PRO A 121 -1.82 8.67 14.59
C PRO A 121 -2.73 8.13 15.71
N LEU A 122 -3.27 6.92 15.51
CA LEU A 122 -4.15 6.26 16.48
C LEU A 122 -3.39 5.88 17.75
N MET A 123 -2.19 5.31 17.61
CA MET A 123 -1.30 4.98 18.73
C MET A 123 -0.77 6.23 19.44
N ALA A 124 -0.58 7.33 18.70
CA ALA A 124 -0.17 8.61 19.27
C ALA A 124 -1.31 9.34 20.01
N GLY A 125 -2.55 8.81 20.00
CA GLY A 125 -3.69 9.41 20.68
C GLY A 125 -4.12 10.76 20.08
N THR A 126 -3.84 10.99 18.81
CA THR A 126 -4.14 12.27 18.16
C THR A 126 -5.65 12.50 18.04
N PRO A 127 -6.14 13.75 18.15
CA PRO A 127 -7.54 14.07 17.86
C PRO A 127 -7.93 13.58 16.46
N GLN A 128 -9.13 13.01 16.33
CA GLN A 128 -9.68 12.50 15.05
C GLN A 128 -8.91 11.31 14.44
N ALA A 129 -7.97 10.69 15.16
CA ALA A 129 -7.21 9.54 14.65
C ALA A 129 -8.10 8.35 14.25
N ALA A 130 -9.19 8.13 14.98
CA ALA A 130 -10.17 7.10 14.66
C ALA A 130 -10.89 7.36 13.33
N GLU A 131 -11.20 8.62 13.02
CA GLU A 131 -11.81 9.03 11.74
C GLU A 131 -10.83 8.80 10.60
N LEU A 132 -9.57 9.21 10.77
CA LEU A 132 -8.51 9.05 9.79
C LEU A 132 -8.25 7.57 9.49
N PHE A 133 -8.22 6.74 10.53
CA PHE A 133 -8.10 5.29 10.42
C PHE A 133 -9.28 4.67 9.67
N ASN A 134 -10.52 5.05 10.02
CA ASN A 134 -11.72 4.53 9.38
C ASN A 134 -11.77 4.89 7.89
N ILE A 135 -11.45 6.14 7.54
CA ILE A 135 -11.37 6.61 6.14
C ILE A 135 -10.27 5.86 5.39
N ALA A 136 -9.07 5.75 5.95
CA ALA A 136 -7.95 5.05 5.32
C ALA A 136 -8.27 3.58 5.03
N PHE A 137 -8.89 2.89 6.00
CA PHE A 137 -9.31 1.50 5.83
C PHE A 137 -10.37 1.37 4.75
N LEU A 138 -11.40 2.23 4.74
CA LEU A 138 -12.45 2.21 3.72
C LEU A 138 -11.90 2.46 2.33
N VAL A 139 -10.97 3.42 2.19
CA VAL A 139 -10.27 3.69 0.93
C VAL A 139 -9.51 2.45 0.45
N VAL A 140 -8.82 1.73 1.34
CA VAL A 140 -8.05 0.53 0.98
C VAL A 140 -8.96 -0.62 0.59
N VAL A 141 -10.02 -0.90 1.35
CA VAL A 141 -11.02 -1.93 1.01
C VAL A 141 -11.69 -1.62 -0.32
N ALA A 142 -12.15 -0.38 -0.53
CA ALA A 142 -12.74 0.05 -1.79
C ALA A 142 -11.75 -0.10 -2.95
N SER A 143 -10.49 0.32 -2.77
CA SER A 143 -9.43 0.19 -3.78
C SER A 143 -9.15 -1.28 -4.11
N LEU A 144 -9.06 -2.16 -3.12
CA LEU A 144 -8.82 -3.59 -3.32
C LEU A 144 -9.99 -4.27 -4.05
N LEU A 145 -11.23 -3.94 -3.70
CA LEU A 145 -12.42 -4.48 -4.36
C LEU A 145 -12.54 -3.99 -5.80
N LEU A 146 -12.44 -2.68 -6.03
CA LEU A 146 -12.54 -2.08 -7.35
C LEU A 146 -11.35 -2.45 -8.24
N GLN A 147 -10.12 -2.17 -7.82
CA GLN A 147 -8.95 -2.40 -8.66
C GLN A 147 -8.58 -3.88 -8.72
N GLY A 148 -8.67 -4.62 -7.62
CA GLY A 148 -8.37 -6.07 -7.61
C GLY A 148 -9.25 -6.85 -8.58
N SER A 149 -10.54 -6.50 -8.69
CA SER A 149 -11.45 -7.13 -9.67
C SER A 149 -11.29 -6.58 -11.10
N THR A 150 -10.98 -5.30 -11.27
CA THR A 150 -10.91 -4.67 -12.61
C THR A 150 -9.56 -4.79 -13.31
N ILE A 151 -8.46 -5.09 -12.61
CA ILE A 151 -7.11 -5.21 -13.22
C ILE A 151 -7.08 -6.27 -14.31
N GLY A 152 -7.59 -7.47 -14.04
CA GLY A 152 -7.59 -8.55 -15.03
C GLY A 152 -8.45 -8.25 -16.27
N TRP A 153 -9.52 -7.48 -16.10
CA TRP A 153 -10.36 -7.04 -17.21
C TRP A 153 -9.69 -5.91 -18.02
N MET A 154 -9.06 -4.96 -17.34
CA MET A 154 -8.37 -3.84 -17.96
C MET A 154 -7.15 -4.29 -18.77
N ALA A 155 -6.39 -5.25 -18.25
CA ALA A 155 -5.25 -5.86 -18.93
C ALA A 155 -5.62 -6.57 -20.24
N ARG A 156 -6.90 -6.94 -20.42
CA ARG A 156 -7.40 -7.55 -21.66
C ARG A 156 -8.00 -6.53 -22.64
N ARG A 157 -8.27 -5.30 -22.18
CA ARG A 157 -9.04 -4.30 -22.95
C ARG A 157 -8.19 -3.14 -23.45
N LEU A 158 -7.01 -2.92 -22.87
CA LEU A 158 -6.00 -1.94 -23.29
C LEU A 158 -4.80 -2.65 -23.92
#